data_AF-S3LQ45-F1
#
_entry.id   AF-S3LQ45-F1
#
_cell.length_a   1.000
_cell.length_b   1.000
_cell.length_c   1.000
_cell.angle_alpha   90.00
_cell.angle_beta   90.00
_cell.angle_gamma   90.00
#
_symmetry.space_group_name_H-M   'P 1'
#
loop_
_entity.id
_entity.type
_entity.pdbx_description
1 polymer ?
#
loop_
_entity_poly.entity_id
_entity_poly.type
_entity_poly.pdbx_seq_one_letter_code
_entity_poly.pdbx_strand_id
1 'polypeptide(L)'
;MGGRKKKHYKKGEILTAVKGSGGIVTTIAAKLGCDWHTAKANIDRHEETREAYRDELETGLDLVEGKAFEQARGGDGAMIRFILATKGRARGYGDAPPPESIAPEDNTLRIEIDDSAE
;
A
#
# COMPACT_ATOMS: atom_id res chain seq x y z
N MET A 1 27.03 -24.51 -5.55
CA MET A 1 26.12 -23.41 -5.98
C MET A 1 26.76 -22.09 -5.59
N GLY A 2 27.24 -21.30 -6.56
CA GLY A 2 27.77 -19.96 -6.27
C GLY A 2 26.63 -18.97 -6.07
N GLY A 3 26.51 -18.40 -4.88
CA GLY A 3 25.52 -17.36 -4.60
C GLY A 3 25.71 -16.15 -5.51
N ARG A 4 24.63 -15.67 -6.13
CA ARG A 4 24.64 -14.45 -6.96
C ARG A 4 25.09 -13.28 -6.10
N LYS A 5 26.24 -12.68 -6.44
CA LYS A 5 26.75 -11.49 -5.73
C LYS A 5 25.73 -10.36 -5.83
N LYS A 6 25.24 -9.87 -4.69
CA LYS A 6 24.30 -8.74 -4.63
C LYS A 6 25.03 -7.48 -5.10
N LYS A 7 24.51 -6.85 -6.16
CA LYS A 7 25.04 -5.59 -6.68
C LYS A 7 24.65 -4.46 -5.72
N HIS A 8 25.63 -3.69 -5.31
CA HIS A 8 25.43 -2.52 -4.46
C HIS A 8 25.51 -1.25 -5.31
N TYR A 9 24.48 -0.42 -5.17
CA TYR A 9 24.38 0.86 -5.86
C TYR A 9 24.83 1.98 -4.94
N LYS A 10 25.36 3.07 -5.52
CA LYS A 10 25.67 4.27 -4.75
C LYS A 10 24.37 4.95 -4.34
N LYS A 11 24.38 5.58 -3.16
CA LYS A 11 23.23 6.32 -2.62
C LYS A 11 22.60 7.27 -3.64
N GLY A 12 23.42 8.05 -4.35
CA GLY A 12 22.94 9.00 -5.37
C GLY A 12 22.22 8.37 -6.56
N GLU A 13 22.64 7.17 -6.98
CA GLU A 13 21.98 6.41 -8.05
C GLU A 13 20.59 5.95 -7.59
N ILE A 14 20.48 5.50 -6.33
CA ILE A 14 19.21 5.07 -5.73
C ILE A 14 18.26 6.26 -5.61
N LEU A 15 18.71 7.40 -5.07
CA LEU A 15 17.88 8.61 -4.95
C LEU A 15 17.36 9.10 -6.31
N THR A 16 18.22 9.08 -7.32
CA THR A 16 17.83 9.46 -8.70
C THR A 16 16.80 8.50 -9.27
N ALA A 17 16.94 7.19 -9.01
CA ALA A 17 16.00 6.20 -9.48
C ALA A 17 14.63 6.27 -8.74
N VAL A 18 14.65 6.55 -7.44
CA VAL A 18 13.45 6.73 -6.61
C VAL A 18 12.63 7.92 -7.08
N LYS A 19 13.27 9.06 -7.39
CA LYS A 19 12.57 10.26 -7.83
C LYS A 19 11.69 10.02 -9.07
N GLY A 20 10.43 10.43 -9.00
CA GLY A 20 9.46 10.24 -10.10
C GLY A 20 9.17 8.77 -10.37
N SER A 21 9.21 7.91 -9.36
CA SER A 21 8.83 6.50 -9.48
C SER A 21 7.42 6.22 -8.96
N GLY A 22 6.81 7.16 -8.23
CA GLY A 22 5.57 6.92 -7.48
C GLY A 22 5.69 5.83 -6.42
N GLY A 23 6.91 5.55 -5.94
CA GLY A 23 7.19 4.46 -5.00
C GLY A 23 7.10 3.06 -5.61
N ILE A 24 7.06 2.94 -6.94
CA ILE A 24 6.95 1.65 -7.61
C ILE A 24 8.34 1.03 -7.76
N VAL A 25 8.63 -0.01 -6.96
CA VAL A 25 9.94 -0.67 -6.94
C VAL A 25 10.35 -1.29 -8.28
N THR A 26 9.41 -1.81 -9.08
CA THR A 26 9.72 -2.30 -10.44
C THR A 26 10.24 -1.18 -11.34
N THR A 27 9.67 0.03 -11.24
CA THR A 27 10.15 1.21 -11.97
C THR A 27 11.56 1.62 -11.52
N ILE A 28 11.82 1.57 -10.21
CA ILE A 28 13.16 1.86 -9.66
C ILE A 28 14.17 0.81 -10.14
N ALA A 29 13.80 -0.47 -10.11
CA ALA A 29 14.64 -1.57 -10.58
C ALA A 29 14.98 -1.43 -12.07
N ALA A 30 14.01 -1.03 -12.90
CA ALA A 30 14.22 -0.72 -14.31
C ALA A 30 15.21 0.45 -14.50
N LYS A 31 15.07 1.54 -13.74
CA LYS A 31 15.99 2.69 -13.76
C LYS A 31 17.42 2.31 -13.32
N LEU A 32 17.56 1.38 -12.37
CA LEU A 32 18.86 0.88 -11.88
C LEU A 32 19.44 -0.28 -12.71
N GLY A 33 18.65 -0.85 -13.64
CA GLY A 33 19.02 -2.03 -14.41
C GLY A 33 19.28 -3.27 -13.55
N CYS A 34 18.46 -3.50 -12.51
CA CYS A 34 18.54 -4.69 -11.66
C CYS A 34 17.20 -5.39 -11.47
N ASP A 35 17.23 -6.53 -10.77
CA ASP A 35 16.01 -7.20 -10.33
C ASP A 35 15.34 -6.47 -9.16
N TRP A 36 14.05 -6.73 -8.99
CA TRP A 36 13.21 -6.08 -7.99
C TRP A 36 13.76 -6.22 -6.56
N HIS A 37 14.19 -7.42 -6.17
CA HIS A 37 14.71 -7.68 -4.83
C HIS A 37 16.03 -6.95 -4.58
N THR A 38 16.89 -6.87 -5.59
CA THR A 38 18.12 -6.07 -5.52
C THR A 38 17.82 -4.59 -5.37
N ALA A 39 16.86 -4.03 -6.12
CA ALA A 39 16.45 -2.64 -5.97
C ALA A 39 15.92 -2.38 -4.56
N LYS A 40 14.98 -3.22 -4.09
CA LYS A 40 14.39 -3.10 -2.75
C LYS A 40 15.44 -3.15 -1.63
N ALA A 41 16.35 -4.13 -1.69
CA ALA A 41 17.42 -4.25 -0.72
C ALA A 41 18.39 -3.06 -0.72
N ASN A 42 18.60 -2.40 -1.86
CA ASN A 42 19.44 -1.21 -1.93
C ASN A 42 18.70 0.04 -1.41
N ILE A 43 17.40 0.19 -1.68
CA ILE A 43 16.55 1.25 -1.10
C ILE A 43 16.56 1.16 0.42
N ASP A 44 16.40 -0.03 0.97
CA ASP A 44 16.29 -0.25 2.42
C ASP A 44 17.60 -0.12 3.19
N ARG A 45 18.73 0.05 2.47
CA ARG A 45 20.06 0.04 3.07
C ARG A 45 20.39 1.29 3.87
N HIS A 46 19.88 2.44 3.44
CA HIS A 46 20.18 3.73 4.05
C HIS A 46 18.87 4.44 4.41
N GLU A 47 18.85 5.15 5.53
CA GLU A 47 17.62 5.83 5.98
C GLU A 47 17.17 6.89 4.97
N GLU A 48 18.11 7.67 4.43
CA GLU A 48 17.82 8.70 3.43
C GLU A 48 17.17 8.15 2.15
N THR A 49 17.58 6.95 1.70
CA THR A 49 16.95 6.31 0.52
C THR A 49 15.58 5.72 0.86
N ARG A 50 15.37 5.29 2.11
CA ARG A 50 14.05 4.86 2.62
C ARG A 50 13.10 6.04 2.75
N GLU A 51 13.57 7.17 3.27
CA GLU A 51 12.80 8.41 3.39
C GLU A 51 12.39 8.90 2.00
N ALA A 52 13.33 9.04 1.07
CA ALA A 52 13.00 9.43 -0.30
C ALA A 52 11.98 8.48 -0.96
N TYR A 53 12.07 7.18 -0.67
CA TYR A 53 11.11 6.20 -1.18
C TYR A 53 9.71 6.37 -0.57
N ARG A 54 9.62 6.63 0.74
CA ARG A 54 8.35 6.92 1.42
C ARG A 54 7.72 8.22 0.91
N ASP A 55 8.51 9.28 0.77
CA ASP A 55 8.02 10.57 0.27
C ASP A 55 7.45 10.43 -1.15
N GLU A 56 8.07 9.57 -1.97
CA GLU A 56 7.58 9.28 -3.31
C GLU A 56 6.31 8.42 -3.33
N LEU A 57 6.12 7.52 -2.35
CA LEU A 57 4.86 6.81 -2.15
C LEU A 57 3.73 7.78 -1.80
N GLU A 58 3.96 8.70 -0.87
CA GLU A 58 2.98 9.74 -0.50
C GLU A 58 2.67 10.64 -1.69
N THR A 59 3.69 11.06 -2.45
CA THR A 59 3.50 11.85 -3.69
C THR A 59 2.62 11.11 -4.71
N GLY A 60 2.81 9.80 -4.86
CA GLY A 60 1.98 8.96 -5.72
C GLY A 60 0.53 8.88 -5.23
N LEU A 61 0.33 8.77 -3.92
CA LEU A 61 -0.98 8.75 -3.30
C LEU A 61 -1.70 10.09 -3.47
N ASP A 62 -1.04 11.21 -3.16
CA ASP A 62 -1.55 12.57 -3.33
C ASP A 62 -2.04 12.83 -4.76
N LEU A 63 -1.32 12.33 -5.77
CA LEU A 63 -1.74 12.46 -7.16
C LEU A 63 -3.04 11.72 -7.45
N VAL A 64 -3.22 10.51 -6.90
CA VAL A 64 -4.47 9.76 -7.06
C VAL A 64 -5.61 10.43 -6.30
N GLU A 65 -5.34 10.96 -5.10
CA GLU A 65 -6.32 11.71 -4.33
C GLU A 65 -6.80 12.97 -5.08
N GLY A 66 -5.88 13.71 -5.70
CA GLY A 66 -6.21 14.86 -6.54
C GLY A 66 -7.18 14.48 -7.67
N LYS A 67 -6.88 13.38 -8.39
CA LYS A 67 -7.77 12.86 -9.46
C LYS A 67 -9.13 12.42 -8.92
N ALA A 68 -9.17 11.80 -7.73
CA ALA A 68 -10.43 11.43 -7.09
C ALA A 68 -11.30 12.67 -6.81
N PHE A 69 -10.70 13.76 -6.32
CA PHE A 69 -11.41 15.02 -6.11
C PHE A 69 -11.86 15.68 -7.41
N GLU A 70 -11.07 15.62 -8.48
CA GLU A 70 -11.46 16.11 -9.80
C GLU A 70 -12.70 15.37 -10.32
N GLN A 71 -12.71 14.04 -10.25
CA GLN A 71 -13.86 13.22 -10.67
C GLN A 71 -15.10 13.52 -9.81
N ALA A 72 -14.94 13.64 -8.50
CA ALA A 72 -16.03 14.02 -7.60
C ALA A 72 -16.59 15.42 -7.94
N ARG A 73 -15.72 16.39 -8.25
CA ARG A 73 -16.13 17.73 -8.71
C ARG A 73 -16.89 17.66 -10.05
N GLY A 74 -16.51 16.73 -10.92
CA GLY A 74 -17.22 16.43 -12.16
C GLY A 74 -18.58 15.74 -11.99
N GLY A 75 -18.97 15.41 -10.75
CA GLY A 75 -20.26 14.77 -10.46
C GLY A 75 -20.23 13.25 -10.48
N ASP A 76 -19.05 12.60 -10.47
CA ASP A 76 -18.96 11.15 -10.31
C ASP A 76 -19.51 10.73 -8.93
N GLY A 77 -20.74 10.23 -8.93
CA GLY A 77 -21.42 9.81 -7.71
C GLY A 77 -20.74 8.66 -6.98
N ALA A 78 -20.02 7.78 -7.68
CA ALA A 78 -19.27 6.70 -7.04
C ALA A 78 -18.07 7.27 -6.28
N MET A 79 -17.34 8.22 -6.88
CA MET A 79 -16.20 8.86 -6.22
C MET A 79 -16.63 9.75 -5.05
N ILE A 80 -17.74 10.49 -5.18
CA ILE A 80 -18.32 11.26 -4.07
C ILE A 80 -18.64 10.34 -2.89
N ARG A 81 -19.35 9.22 -3.14
CA ARG A 81 -19.67 8.24 -2.09
C ARG A 81 -18.41 7.65 -1.46
N PHE A 82 -17.42 7.28 -2.27
CA PHE A 82 -16.15 6.71 -1.79
C PHE A 82 -15.39 7.68 -0.88
N ILE A 83 -15.23 8.94 -1.28
CA ILE A 83 -14.56 9.97 -0.48
C ILE A 83 -15.31 10.21 0.83
N LEU A 84 -16.64 10.27 0.82
CA LEU A 84 -17.44 10.45 2.02
C LEU A 84 -17.31 9.25 2.97
N ALA A 85 -17.41 8.01 2.48
CA ALA A 85 -17.30 6.80 3.30
C ALA A 85 -15.90 6.60 3.94
N THR A 86 -14.87 7.21 3.36
CA THR A 86 -13.48 7.13 3.85
C THR A 86 -13.09 8.38 4.64
N LYS A 87 -12.92 9.54 3.98
CA LYS A 87 -12.50 10.81 4.60
C LYS A 87 -13.61 11.50 5.38
N GLY A 88 -14.87 11.27 5.02
CA GLY A 88 -16.05 11.82 5.72
C GLY A 88 -16.50 11.00 6.92
N ARG A 89 -15.82 9.91 7.28
CA ARG A 89 -16.26 8.98 8.33
C ARG A 89 -16.50 9.64 9.68
N ALA A 90 -15.62 10.57 10.07
CA ALA A 90 -15.78 11.35 11.30
C ALA A 90 -17.04 12.25 11.32
N ARG A 91 -17.69 12.45 10.16
CA ARG A 91 -18.95 13.19 10.00
C ARG A 91 -20.18 12.26 9.89
N GLY A 92 -20.01 10.96 10.13
CA GLY A 92 -21.10 9.97 10.10
C GLY A 92 -21.34 9.29 8.75
N TYR A 93 -20.41 9.42 7.80
CA TYR A 93 -20.49 8.71 6.51
C TYR A 93 -19.80 7.34 6.58
N GLY A 94 -20.28 6.40 5.76
CA GLY A 94 -19.77 5.03 5.72
C GLY A 94 -20.71 4.04 6.40
N ASP A 95 -20.33 2.76 6.42
CA ASP A 95 -21.15 1.72 7.02
C ASP A 95 -21.15 1.88 8.54
N ALA A 96 -22.34 1.86 9.13
CA ALA A 96 -22.46 1.72 10.57
C ALA A 96 -21.87 0.35 10.96
N PRO A 97 -21.05 0.26 12.03
CA PRO A 97 -20.70 -1.05 12.57
C PRO A 97 -21.99 -1.81 12.88
N PRO A 98 -21.99 -3.16 12.77
CA PRO A 98 -23.12 -3.96 13.20
C PRO A 98 -23.54 -3.52 14.61
N PRO A 99 -24.84 -3.43 14.90
CA PRO A 99 -25.27 -3.12 16.26
C PRO A 99 -24.59 -4.10 17.22
N GLU A 100 -24.00 -3.57 18.30
CA GLU A 100 -23.43 -4.41 19.36
C GLU A 100 -24.53 -5.36 19.84
N SER A 101 -24.30 -6.66 19.75
CA SER A 101 -25.26 -7.64 20.23
C SER A 101 -25.35 -7.53 21.74
N ILE A 102 -26.48 -7.04 22.24
CA ILE A 102 -26.84 -7.01 23.67
C ILE A 102 -27.20 -8.40 24.22
N ALA A 103 -27.14 -9.44 23.38
CA ALA A 103 -27.28 -10.81 23.83
C ALA A 103 -26.01 -11.22 24.58
N PRO A 104 -26.11 -11.96 25.71
CA PRO A 104 -24.94 -12.56 26.33
C PRO A 104 -24.23 -13.40 25.26
N GLU A 105 -22.99 -13.03 24.94
CA GLU A 105 -22.20 -13.70 23.92
C GLU A 105 -21.95 -15.15 24.37
N ASP A 106 -22.73 -16.09 23.83
CA ASP A 106 -22.36 -17.50 23.88
C ASP A 106 -21.20 -17.69 22.90
N ASN A 107 -20.00 -17.34 23.37
CA ASN A 107 -18.74 -17.49 22.64
C ASN A 107 -18.28 -18.97 22.55
N THR A 108 -19.19 -19.93 22.76
CA THR A 108 -18.89 -21.35 22.66
C THR A 108 -18.87 -21.78 21.20
N LEU A 109 -17.65 -21.89 20.64
CA LEU A 109 -17.42 -22.52 19.35
C LEU A 109 -17.35 -24.04 19.52
N ARG A 110 -18.35 -24.78 19.03
CA ARG A 110 -18.30 -26.24 18.92
C ARG A 110 -17.85 -26.63 17.52
N ILE A 111 -16.67 -27.24 17.43
CA ILE A 111 -16.07 -27.70 16.18
C ILE A 111 -16.16 -29.22 16.15
N GLU A 112 -16.80 -29.78 15.13
CA GLU A 112 -16.80 -31.21 14.84
C GLU A 112 -15.87 -31.43 13.64
N ILE A 113 -14.84 -32.24 13.84
CA ILE A 113 -13.87 -32.61 12.80
C ILE A 113 -14.16 -34.06 12.43
N ASP A 114 -14.58 -34.29 11.18
CA ASP A 114 -14.74 -35.62 10.61
C ASP A 114 -13.47 -35.99 9.85
N ASP A 115 -12.63 -36.83 10.48
CA ASP A 115 -11.39 -37.36 9.91
C ASP A 115 -11.62 -38.68 9.12
N SER A 116 -12.83 -38.89 8.59
CA SER A 116 -13.09 -40.02 7.69
C SER A 116 -12.26 -39.86 6.41
N ALA A 117 -11.14 -40.58 6.33
CA ALA A 117 -10.40 -40.77 5.10
C ALA A 117 -11.24 -41.66 4.16
N GLU A 118 -11.70 -41.10 3.03
CA GLU A 118 -12.20 -41.90 1.90
C GLU A 118 -11.18 -42.96 1.47
#